data_AF-A0A6V7W409-F1
#
_entry.id   AF-A0A6V7W409-F1
#
_cell.length_a   1.000
_cell.length_b   1.000
_cell.length_c   1.000
_cell.angle_alpha   90.00
_cell.angle_beta   90.00
_cell.angle_gamma   90.00
#
_symmetry.space_group_name_H-M   'P 1'
#
loop_
_entity.id
_entity.type
_entity.pdbx_description
1 polymer ?
#
loop_
_entity_poly.entity_id
_entity_poly.type
_entity_poly.pdbx_seq_one_letter_code
_entity_poly.pdbx_strand_id
1 'polypeptide(L)'
;MTVNAEKSNGGLNWFVTGLFIVAQLAGGGIVALPTAVIQSGLWTGIFLNILLTIMACSTSIMLGKCWLILQRRWPVIYKDNHCREPYPEICMRALGPRFKNLASICIQLNQFGICVVFLLLSSKNIQHFLKAFFDVNFSFCLLILILALLLFPFTLLKSPEDFWWAAVLSAGTTTIAVILICFGTLMDSSVCAKISVGMPPNNKFSNYFLALGTFLFSYGGHPGFPTIQHDMKKPKEFTKASIIAFLILSMLYLPVCILGYIVYGNSLRESIMNSIQNVWIQHVRNKQNYILI
;
A
#
# COMPACT_ATOMS: atom_id res chain seq x y z
N MET A 1 22.63 34.78 -7.63
CA MET A 1 22.80 33.91 -8.80
C MET A 1 21.70 32.85 -8.80
N THR A 2 20.72 33.01 -9.68
CA THR A 2 19.65 32.04 -9.93
C THR A 2 20.21 30.86 -10.71
N VAL A 3 20.65 29.82 -10.00
CA VAL A 3 21.09 28.58 -10.64
C VAL A 3 19.85 27.80 -11.11
N ASN A 4 19.38 28.14 -12.31
CA ASN A 4 18.60 27.24 -13.15
C ASN A 4 19.56 26.20 -13.71
N ALA A 5 19.64 25.04 -13.05
CA ALA A 5 20.32 23.87 -13.59
C ALA A 5 19.37 22.69 -13.50
N GLU A 6 18.74 22.40 -14.64
CA GLU A 6 18.00 21.16 -14.91
C GLU A 6 18.94 19.97 -14.66
N LYS A 7 18.41 18.93 -14.00
CA LYS A 7 19.10 17.65 -13.84
C LYS A 7 19.20 16.97 -15.22
N SER A 8 20.25 16.15 -15.40
CA SER A 8 20.57 15.36 -16.60
C SER A 8 19.37 14.62 -17.20
N ASN A 9 19.50 14.16 -18.45
CA ASN A 9 18.44 13.55 -19.29
C ASN A 9 17.67 12.31 -18.74
N GLY A 10 17.76 11.99 -17.44
CA GLY A 10 17.01 10.94 -16.75
C GLY A 10 16.45 11.42 -15.40
N GLY A 11 15.36 10.78 -14.96
CA GLY A 11 14.73 11.04 -13.66
C GLY A 11 13.20 11.06 -13.72
N LEU A 12 12.56 10.74 -12.59
CA LEU A 12 11.11 10.61 -12.51
C LEU A 12 10.41 11.96 -12.64
N ASN A 13 9.36 12.02 -13.46
CA ASN A 13 8.46 13.16 -13.48
C ASN A 13 7.51 13.12 -12.26
N TRP A 14 6.92 14.26 -11.89
CA TRP A 14 6.05 14.34 -10.71
C TRP A 14 4.85 13.39 -10.79
N PHE A 15 4.31 13.18 -12.00
CA PHE A 15 3.17 12.27 -12.20
C PHE A 15 3.54 10.82 -11.94
N VAL A 16 4.65 10.35 -12.54
CA VAL A 16 5.17 8.98 -12.30
C VAL A 16 5.55 8.80 -10.84
N THR A 17 6.13 9.82 -10.20
CA THR A 17 6.40 9.83 -8.76
C THR A 17 5.12 9.65 -7.93
N GLY A 18 4.04 10.33 -8.32
CA GLY A 18 2.73 10.14 -7.70
C GLY A 18 2.24 8.70 -7.84
N LEU A 19 2.37 8.11 -9.03
CA LEU A 19 2.02 6.69 -9.25
C LEU A 19 2.89 5.73 -8.43
N PHE A 20 4.17 6.03 -8.21
CA PHE A 20 5.02 5.27 -7.29
C PHE A 20 4.50 5.32 -5.86
N ILE A 21 4.12 6.50 -5.37
CA ILE A 21 3.53 6.64 -4.03
C ILE A 21 2.22 5.87 -3.94
N VAL A 22 1.35 5.94 -4.96
CA VAL A 22 0.12 5.16 -5.04
C VAL A 22 0.43 3.67 -5.04
N ALA A 23 1.31 3.18 -5.91
CA ALA A 23 1.67 1.77 -6.00
C ALA A 23 2.26 1.22 -4.69
N GLN A 24 3.08 2.03 -4.01
CA GLN A 24 3.69 1.65 -2.73
C GLN A 24 2.65 1.52 -1.62
N LEU A 25 1.68 2.44 -1.54
CA LEU A 25 0.70 2.48 -0.46
C LEU A 25 -0.51 1.58 -0.72
N ALA A 26 -1.02 1.59 -1.96
CA ALA A 26 -2.30 1.00 -2.31
C ALA A 26 -2.37 -0.51 -2.10
N GLY A 27 -1.27 -1.23 -2.34
CA GLY A 27 -1.23 -2.70 -2.38
C GLY A 27 -1.89 -3.38 -1.16
N GLY A 28 -1.17 -3.50 -0.04
CA GLY A 28 -1.66 -4.21 1.14
C GLY A 28 -2.78 -3.45 1.86
N GLY A 29 -2.76 -2.12 1.77
CA GLY A 29 -3.73 -1.25 2.44
C GLY A 29 -5.16 -1.51 1.99
N ILE A 30 -5.43 -1.48 0.69
CA ILE A 30 -6.79 -1.62 0.12
C ILE A 30 -7.51 -2.87 0.62
N VAL A 31 -6.77 -3.98 0.71
CA VAL A 31 -7.36 -5.28 0.99
C VAL A 31 -7.71 -5.46 2.47
N ALA A 32 -6.95 -4.81 3.36
CA ALA A 32 -7.10 -4.94 4.82
C ALA A 32 -7.89 -3.77 5.46
N LEU A 33 -7.94 -2.61 4.83
CA LEU A 33 -8.59 -1.40 5.39
C LEU A 33 -10.07 -1.58 5.73
N PRO A 34 -10.90 -2.29 4.93
CA PRO A 34 -12.30 -2.54 5.29
C PRO A 34 -12.42 -3.29 6.62
N THR A 35 -11.53 -4.24 6.89
CA THR A 35 -11.47 -4.98 8.15
C THR A 35 -11.24 -4.04 9.33
N ALA A 36 -10.34 -3.07 9.18
CA ALA A 36 -10.07 -2.06 10.21
C ALA A 36 -11.29 -1.15 10.47
N VAL A 37 -12.01 -0.76 9.42
CA VAL A 37 -13.24 0.04 9.53
C VAL A 37 -14.35 -0.75 10.23
N ILE A 38 -14.49 -2.05 9.95
CA ILE A 38 -15.44 -2.92 10.66
C ILE A 38 -15.09 -3.06 12.13
N GLN A 39 -13.80 -3.25 12.45
CA GLN A 39 -13.31 -3.39 13.82
C GLN A 39 -13.44 -2.11 14.67
N SER A 40 -13.41 -0.93 14.04
CA SER A 40 -13.54 0.37 14.71
C SER A 40 -14.95 0.96 14.63
N GLY A 41 -15.83 0.42 13.79
CA GLY A 41 -17.14 0.96 13.45
C GLY A 41 -17.07 1.94 12.27
N LEU A 42 -18.14 2.00 11.45
CA LEU A 42 -18.13 2.74 10.17
C LEU A 42 -17.69 4.20 10.31
N TRP A 43 -18.36 4.95 11.18
CA TRP A 43 -18.12 6.40 11.32
C TRP A 43 -16.74 6.69 11.89
N THR A 44 -16.36 5.98 12.95
CA THR A 44 -15.03 6.10 13.58
C THR A 44 -13.93 5.68 12.61
N GLY A 45 -14.11 4.57 11.89
CA GLY A 45 -13.16 4.07 10.92
C GLY A 45 -12.97 5.01 9.73
N ILE A 46 -14.05 5.58 9.17
CA ILE A 46 -13.96 6.59 8.10
C ILE A 46 -13.27 7.85 8.62
N PHE A 47 -13.62 8.33 9.82
CA PHE A 47 -12.97 9.49 10.42
C PHE A 47 -11.46 9.27 10.60
N LEU A 48 -11.06 8.12 11.18
CA LEU A 48 -9.65 7.75 11.35
C LEU A 48 -8.92 7.63 10.01
N ASN A 49 -9.57 7.07 9.00
CA ASN A 49 -9.02 6.94 7.66
C ASN A 49 -8.71 8.32 7.03
N ILE A 50 -9.67 9.25 7.08
CA ILE A 50 -9.50 10.61 6.55
C ILE A 50 -8.41 11.35 7.34
N LEU A 51 -8.46 11.26 8.67
CA LEU A 51 -7.48 11.91 9.55
C LEU A 51 -6.05 11.42 9.25
N LEU A 52 -5.86 10.10 9.15
CA LEU A 52 -4.55 9.51 8.86
C LEU A 52 -4.09 9.82 7.44
N THR A 53 -4.99 9.92 6.46
CA THR A 53 -4.65 10.40 5.10
C THR A 53 -4.07 11.80 5.15
N ILE A 54 -4.72 12.73 5.87
CA ILE A 54 -4.27 14.12 5.99
C ILE A 54 -2.92 14.19 6.72
N MET A 55 -2.77 13.43 7.81
CA MET A 55 -1.53 13.37 8.58
C MET A 55 -0.38 12.78 7.75
N ALA A 56 -0.62 11.66 7.05
CA ALA A 56 0.38 11.00 6.21
C ALA A 56 0.80 11.89 5.03
N CYS A 57 -0.15 12.57 4.38
CA CYS A 57 0.15 13.55 3.33
C CYS A 57 0.98 14.72 3.86
N SER A 58 0.60 15.29 5.01
CA SER A 58 1.32 16.42 5.63
C SER A 58 2.75 16.04 5.99
N THR A 59 2.93 14.88 6.64
CA THR A 59 4.26 14.37 7.03
C THR A 59 5.12 14.00 5.82
N SER A 60 4.52 13.46 4.75
CA SER A 60 5.21 13.22 3.47
C SER A 60 5.77 14.53 2.90
N ILE A 61 4.95 15.60 2.86
CA ILE A 61 5.37 16.91 2.38
C ILE A 61 6.47 17.50 3.27
N MET A 62 6.37 17.38 4.59
CA MET A 62 7.41 17.83 5.53
C MET A 62 8.73 17.11 5.28
N LEU A 63 8.69 15.79 5.16
CA LEU A 63 9.86 14.97 4.88
C LEU A 63 10.50 15.35 3.53
N GLY A 64 9.67 15.58 2.51
CA GLY A 64 10.16 16.03 1.20
C GLY A 64 10.78 17.43 1.22
N LYS A 65 10.29 18.33 2.08
CA LYS A 65 10.92 19.64 2.33
C LYS A 65 12.27 19.49 3.03
N CYS A 66 12.39 18.59 4.01
CA CYS A 66 13.66 18.30 4.67
C CYS A 66 14.73 17.87 3.65
N TRP A 67 14.38 16.97 2.72
CA TRP A 67 15.31 16.55 1.68
C TRP A 67 15.71 17.71 0.74
N LEU A 68 14.74 18.54 0.34
CA LEU A 68 15.01 19.73 -0.48
C LEU A 68 15.98 20.72 0.19
N ILE A 69 15.93 20.87 1.52
CA ILE A 69 16.86 21.72 2.26
C ILE A 69 18.28 21.17 2.14
N LEU A 70 18.47 19.86 2.30
CA LEU A 70 19.78 19.20 2.15
C LEU A 70 20.34 19.37 0.74
N GLN A 71 19.52 19.13 -0.30
CA GLN A 71 19.94 19.29 -1.70
C GLN A 71 20.33 20.73 -2.04
N ARG A 72 19.72 21.73 -1.39
CA ARG A 72 20.07 23.16 -1.59
C ARG A 72 21.33 23.56 -0.84
N ARG A 73 21.53 23.02 0.36
CA ARG A 73 22.65 23.40 1.23
C ARG A 73 23.96 22.70 0.87
N TRP A 74 23.87 21.46 0.38
CA TRP A 74 25.03 20.67 -0.05
C TRP A 74 24.80 20.04 -1.43
N PRO A 75 24.73 20.86 -2.50
CA PRO A 75 24.41 20.38 -3.85
C PRO A 75 25.45 19.38 -4.38
N VAL A 76 26.74 19.62 -4.13
CA VAL A 76 27.83 18.73 -4.58
C VAL A 76 27.65 17.30 -4.02
N ILE A 77 27.08 17.16 -2.83
CA ILE A 77 26.93 15.85 -2.15
C ILE A 77 25.60 15.19 -2.53
N TYR A 78 24.50 15.94 -2.55
CA TYR A 78 23.14 15.37 -2.63
C TYR A 78 22.36 15.69 -3.91
N LYS A 79 22.89 16.57 -4.76
CA LYS A 79 22.30 16.89 -6.07
C LYS A 79 23.12 16.28 -7.20
N ASP A 80 24.45 16.42 -7.13
CA ASP A 80 25.37 16.03 -8.20
C ASP A 80 25.81 14.56 -8.06
N ASN A 81 25.70 13.99 -6.87
CA ASN A 81 25.97 12.59 -6.59
C ASN A 81 24.69 11.84 -6.15
N HIS A 82 24.64 10.54 -6.46
CA HIS A 82 23.54 9.68 -6.06
C HIS A 82 23.64 9.30 -4.58
N CYS A 83 22.60 9.58 -3.80
CA CYS A 83 22.51 9.27 -2.39
C CYS A 83 21.61 8.04 -2.17
N ARG A 84 22.20 6.94 -1.69
CA ARG A 84 21.49 5.66 -1.48
C ARG A 84 20.49 5.70 -0.32
N GLU A 85 20.80 6.44 0.75
CA GLU A 85 19.98 6.50 1.97
C GLU A 85 19.58 7.94 2.35
N PRO A 86 18.73 8.63 1.57
CA PRO A 86 18.38 10.02 1.83
C PRO A 86 17.70 10.25 3.19
N TYR A 87 16.84 9.33 3.65
CA TYR A 87 16.12 9.49 4.91
C TYR A 87 17.08 9.47 6.13
N PRO A 88 17.90 8.43 6.38
CA PRO A 88 18.90 8.48 7.45
C PRO A 88 19.85 9.68 7.35
N GLU A 89 20.15 10.15 6.13
CA GLU A 89 21.02 11.30 5.92
C GLU A 89 20.38 12.64 6.34
N ILE A 90 19.05 12.79 6.19
CA ILE A 90 18.30 13.89 6.81
C ILE A 90 18.53 13.87 8.33
N CYS A 91 18.40 12.71 8.97
CA CYS A 91 18.62 12.54 10.41
C CYS A 91 20.08 12.84 10.80
N MET A 92 21.05 12.40 9.99
CA MET A 92 22.47 12.68 10.20
C MET A 92 22.75 14.18 10.26
N ARG A 93 22.22 14.94 9.30
CA ARG A 93 22.46 16.39 9.22
C ARG A 93 21.68 17.19 10.25
N ALA A 94 20.54 16.68 10.72
CA ALA A 94 19.72 17.35 11.72
C ALA A 94 20.16 17.07 13.17
N LEU A 95 20.53 15.82 13.48
CA LEU A 95 20.69 15.34 14.86
C LEU A 95 22.00 14.55 15.09
N GLY A 96 22.79 14.30 14.05
CA GLY A 96 24.08 13.62 14.14
C GLY A 96 24.04 12.09 13.99
N PRO A 97 25.17 11.41 14.19
CA PRO A 97 25.37 10.01 13.79
C PRO A 97 24.54 8.99 14.56
N ARG A 98 24.26 9.25 15.84
CA ARG A 98 23.41 8.35 16.65
C ARG A 98 22.00 8.24 16.09
N PHE A 99 21.42 9.38 15.70
CA PHE A 99 20.07 9.43 15.12
C PHE A 99 20.02 8.93 13.68
N LYS A 100 21.10 9.07 12.90
CA LYS A 100 21.25 8.39 11.61
C LYS A 100 21.10 6.88 11.76
N ASN A 101 21.85 6.28 12.69
CA ASN A 101 21.84 4.84 12.91
C ASN A 101 20.48 4.36 13.44
N LEU A 102 19.88 5.09 14.39
CA LEU A 102 18.53 4.78 14.89
C LEU A 102 17.49 4.81 13.76
N ALA A 103 17.49 5.86 12.93
CA ALA A 103 16.57 5.96 11.80
C ALA A 103 16.78 4.82 10.79
N SER A 104 18.03 4.48 10.46
CA SER A 104 18.33 3.37 9.55
C SER A 104 17.83 2.03 10.10
N ILE A 105 18.02 1.74 11.39
CA ILE A 105 17.51 0.51 12.03
C ILE A 105 15.98 0.46 11.96
N CYS A 106 15.29 1.54 12.35
CA CYS A 106 13.83 1.60 12.29
C CYS A 106 13.30 1.39 10.86
N ILE A 107 13.94 2.01 9.87
CA ILE A 107 13.58 1.87 8.46
C ILE A 107 13.79 0.43 7.98
N GLN A 108 14.92 -0.19 8.31
CA GLN A 108 15.22 -1.56 7.90
C GLN A 108 14.24 -2.56 8.52
N LEU A 109 13.92 -2.42 9.81
CA LEU A 109 12.91 -3.26 10.48
C LEU A 109 11.52 -3.10 9.84
N ASN A 110 11.11 -1.86 9.55
CA ASN A 110 9.85 -1.59 8.89
C ASN A 110 9.79 -2.22 7.49
N GLN A 111 10.84 -2.02 6.68
CA GLN A 111 10.88 -2.58 5.33
C GLN A 111 10.92 -4.10 5.33
N PHE A 112 11.64 -4.72 6.26
CA PHE A 112 11.61 -6.18 6.43
C PHE A 112 10.19 -6.68 6.72
N GLY A 113 9.47 -6.04 7.64
CA GLY A 113 8.08 -6.38 7.94
C GLY A 113 7.15 -6.24 6.74
N ILE A 114 7.27 -5.15 5.98
CA ILE A 114 6.49 -4.92 4.75
C ILE A 114 6.77 -6.02 3.71
N CYS A 115 8.04 -6.38 3.50
CA CYS A 115 8.42 -7.47 2.59
C CYS A 115 7.78 -8.80 3.00
N VAL A 116 7.80 -9.14 4.30
CA VAL A 116 7.17 -10.36 4.81
C VAL A 116 5.66 -10.37 4.53
N VAL A 117 4.96 -9.26 4.81
CA VAL A 117 3.52 -9.15 4.55
C VAL A 117 3.20 -9.30 3.07
N PHE A 118 3.94 -8.65 2.18
CA PHE A 118 3.70 -8.76 0.73
C PHE A 118 4.00 -10.14 0.16
N LEU A 119 5.04 -10.84 0.65
CA LEU A 119 5.32 -12.22 0.26
C LEU A 119 4.21 -13.18 0.74
N LEU A 120 3.72 -12.99 1.96
CA LEU A 120 2.59 -13.77 2.49
C LEU A 120 1.30 -13.53 1.69
N LEU A 121 0.97 -12.27 1.40
CA LEU A 121 -0.23 -11.93 0.63
C LEU A 121 -0.14 -12.48 -0.81
N SER A 122 1.00 -12.30 -1.47
CA SER A 122 1.22 -12.78 -2.84
C SER A 122 1.17 -14.31 -2.92
N SER A 123 1.80 -15.02 -1.98
CA SER A 123 1.78 -16.49 -1.93
C SER A 123 0.36 -17.04 -1.67
N LYS A 124 -0.40 -16.45 -0.76
CA LYS A 124 -1.82 -16.80 -0.53
C LYS A 124 -2.67 -16.55 -1.77
N ASN A 125 -2.51 -15.40 -2.42
CA ASN A 125 -3.25 -15.07 -3.65
C ASN A 125 -2.97 -16.06 -4.78
N ILE A 126 -1.68 -16.42 -4.99
CA ILE A 126 -1.29 -17.41 -6.00
C ILE A 126 -1.83 -18.79 -5.64
N GLN A 127 -1.77 -19.20 -4.36
CA GLN A 127 -2.36 -20.46 -3.90
C GLN A 127 -3.87 -20.52 -4.20
N HIS A 128 -4.60 -19.44 -3.89
CA HIS A 128 -6.04 -19.36 -4.16
C HIS A 128 -6.33 -19.39 -5.66
N PHE A 129 -5.52 -18.72 -6.48
CA PHE A 129 -5.63 -18.75 -7.93
C PHE A 129 -5.40 -20.16 -8.50
N LEU A 130 -4.31 -20.83 -8.09
CA LEU A 130 -4.00 -22.20 -8.52
C LEU A 130 -5.10 -23.18 -8.14
N LYS A 131 -5.64 -23.06 -6.92
CA LYS A 131 -6.75 -23.88 -6.46
C LYS A 131 -8.03 -23.60 -7.25
N ALA A 132 -8.34 -22.34 -7.54
CA ALA A 132 -9.59 -21.97 -8.20
C ALA A 132 -9.66 -22.38 -9.69
N PHE A 133 -8.53 -22.27 -10.42
CA PHE A 133 -8.51 -22.50 -11.87
C PHE A 133 -7.94 -23.85 -12.28
N PHE A 134 -7.05 -24.45 -11.48
CA PHE A 134 -6.36 -25.70 -11.82
C PHE A 134 -6.62 -26.82 -10.81
N ASP A 135 -7.38 -26.55 -9.74
CA ASP A 135 -7.61 -27.47 -8.60
C ASP A 135 -6.32 -28.02 -7.95
N VAL A 136 -5.22 -27.27 -8.09
CA VAL A 136 -3.92 -27.63 -7.51
C VAL A 136 -3.78 -27.01 -6.13
N ASN A 137 -3.68 -27.86 -5.10
CA ASN A 137 -3.39 -27.43 -3.73
C ASN A 137 -1.88 -27.36 -3.51
N PHE A 138 -1.28 -26.22 -3.81
CA PHE A 138 0.14 -25.96 -3.55
C PHE A 138 0.33 -25.27 -2.17
N SER A 139 1.40 -25.58 -1.45
CA SER A 139 1.67 -24.98 -0.13
C SER A 139 2.14 -23.53 -0.27
N PHE A 140 1.50 -22.60 0.44
CA PHE A 140 1.93 -21.19 0.44
C PHE A 140 3.36 -21.03 0.99
N CYS A 141 3.80 -21.90 1.91
CA CYS A 141 5.16 -21.87 2.45
C CYS A 141 6.23 -22.05 1.36
N LEU A 142 5.98 -22.95 0.40
CA LEU A 142 6.87 -23.16 -0.74
C LEU A 142 6.75 -22.01 -1.75
N LEU A 143 5.55 -21.48 -1.97
CA LEU A 143 5.35 -20.31 -2.84
C LEU A 143 6.11 -19.08 -2.35
N ILE A 144 6.23 -18.88 -1.03
CA ILE A 144 7.05 -17.79 -0.48
C ILE A 144 8.50 -17.91 -0.94
N LEU A 145 9.09 -19.12 -0.86
CA LEU A 145 10.48 -19.34 -1.28
C LEU A 145 10.66 -19.15 -2.79
N ILE A 146 9.72 -19.66 -3.59
CA ILE A 146 9.73 -19.49 -5.05
C ILE A 146 9.62 -18.00 -5.42
N LEU A 147 8.69 -17.27 -4.80
CA LEU A 147 8.52 -15.83 -5.03
C LEU A 147 9.75 -15.04 -4.59
N ALA A 148 10.35 -15.37 -3.44
CA ALA A 148 11.57 -14.72 -2.99
C ALA A 148 12.72 -14.90 -3.98
N LEU A 149 12.89 -16.12 -4.52
CA LEU A 149 13.90 -16.40 -5.54
C LEU A 149 13.63 -15.67 -6.86
N LEU A 150 12.37 -15.60 -7.29
CA LEU A 150 11.96 -14.91 -8.51
C LEU A 150 12.09 -13.39 -8.41
N LEU A 151 11.83 -12.81 -7.24
CA LEU A 151 11.95 -11.38 -6.99
C LEU A 151 13.38 -10.93 -6.72
N PHE A 152 14.26 -11.84 -6.26
CA PHE A 152 15.67 -11.56 -5.98
C PHE A 152 16.40 -10.76 -7.08
N PRO A 153 16.37 -11.12 -8.38
CA PRO A 153 17.07 -10.34 -9.40
C PRO A 153 16.58 -8.90 -9.51
N PHE A 154 15.30 -8.64 -9.26
CA PHE A 154 14.72 -7.30 -9.29
C PHE A 154 15.15 -6.46 -8.07
N THR A 155 15.51 -7.09 -6.95
CA THR A 155 16.04 -6.39 -5.78
C THR A 155 17.47 -5.88 -5.96
N LEU A 156 18.17 -6.32 -7.01
CA LEU A 156 19.53 -5.88 -7.34
C LEU A 156 19.56 -4.56 -8.13
N LEU A 157 18.40 -4.03 -8.53
CA LEU A 157 18.30 -2.73 -9.20
C LEU A 157 18.75 -1.60 -8.28
N LYS A 158 19.39 -0.59 -8.86
CA LYS A 158 20.12 0.44 -8.11
C LYS A 158 19.18 1.52 -7.56
N SER A 159 18.17 1.90 -8.34
CA SER A 159 17.24 2.96 -7.97
C SER A 159 15.82 2.68 -8.48
N PRO A 160 14.77 3.20 -7.80
CA PRO A 160 13.40 3.26 -8.33
C PRO A 160 13.28 3.80 -9.77
N GLU A 161 14.19 4.67 -10.23
CA GLU A 161 14.14 5.21 -11.59
C GLU A 161 14.35 4.14 -12.67
N ASP A 162 15.08 3.07 -12.36
CA ASP A 162 15.41 1.99 -13.29
C ASP A 162 14.19 1.09 -13.60
N PHE A 163 13.12 1.17 -12.80
CA PHE A 163 11.97 0.26 -12.87
C PHE A 163 10.61 0.96 -12.84
N TRP A 164 10.56 2.21 -13.32
CA TRP A 164 9.37 3.05 -13.28
C TRP A 164 8.13 2.46 -13.96
N TRP A 165 8.32 1.64 -14.99
CA TRP A 165 7.22 0.99 -15.71
C TRP A 165 6.43 0.03 -14.82
N ALA A 166 7.07 -0.61 -13.84
CA ALA A 166 6.39 -1.53 -12.94
C ALA A 166 5.54 -0.81 -11.91
N ALA A 167 5.93 0.39 -11.49
CA ALA A 167 5.08 1.23 -10.64
C ALA A 167 3.82 1.69 -11.39
N VAL A 168 3.96 2.04 -12.67
CA VAL A 168 2.81 2.40 -13.52
C VAL A 168 1.90 1.19 -13.71
N LEU A 169 2.46 0.02 -14.04
CA LEU A 169 1.70 -1.23 -14.15
C LEU A 169 0.98 -1.56 -12.85
N SER A 170 1.70 -1.52 -11.71
CA SER A 170 1.15 -1.80 -10.39
C SER A 170 0.02 -0.84 -10.02
N ALA A 171 0.17 0.46 -10.27
CA ALA A 171 -0.88 1.44 -10.03
C ALA A 171 -2.12 1.13 -10.90
N GLY A 172 -1.93 0.85 -12.18
CA GLY A 172 -3.00 0.50 -13.10
C GLY A 172 -3.74 -0.78 -12.70
N THR A 173 -3.00 -1.87 -12.42
CA THR A 173 -3.60 -3.13 -11.96
C THR A 173 -4.33 -2.97 -10.63
N THR A 174 -3.83 -2.11 -9.74
CA THR A 174 -4.48 -1.83 -8.46
C THR A 174 -5.79 -1.07 -8.65
N THR A 175 -5.83 -0.07 -9.53
CA THR A 175 -7.07 0.63 -9.87
C THR A 175 -8.10 -0.32 -10.49
N ILE A 176 -7.69 -1.20 -11.41
CA ILE A 176 -8.57 -2.22 -11.98
C ILE A 176 -9.08 -3.17 -10.89
N ALA A 177 -8.20 -3.63 -10.00
CA ALA A 177 -8.58 -4.50 -8.89
C ALA A 177 -9.61 -3.83 -7.97
N VAL A 178 -9.47 -2.54 -7.66
CA VAL A 178 -10.45 -1.78 -6.87
C VAL A 178 -11.81 -1.73 -7.57
N ILE A 179 -11.83 -1.46 -8.88
CA ILE A 179 -13.08 -1.43 -9.65
C ILE A 179 -13.76 -2.81 -9.60
N LEU A 180 -13.00 -3.89 -9.78
CA LEU A 180 -13.52 -5.27 -9.69
C LEU A 180 -14.00 -5.61 -8.27
N ILE A 181 -13.29 -5.17 -7.23
CA ILE A 181 -13.69 -5.34 -5.83
C ILE A 181 -15.02 -4.64 -5.56
N CYS A 182 -15.15 -3.37 -5.98
CA CYS A 182 -16.39 -2.61 -5.82
C CYS A 182 -17.54 -3.29 -6.57
N PHE A 183 -17.32 -3.70 -7.82
CA PHE A 183 -18.33 -4.38 -8.62
C PHE A 183 -18.76 -5.72 -8.00
N GLY A 184 -17.81 -6.57 -7.60
CA GLY A 184 -18.09 -7.84 -6.93
C GLY A 184 -18.84 -7.66 -5.61
N THR A 185 -18.46 -6.65 -4.82
CA THR A 185 -19.16 -6.31 -3.58
C THR A 185 -20.59 -5.85 -3.83
N LEU A 186 -20.82 -5.08 -4.91
CA LEU A 186 -22.18 -4.66 -5.29
C LEU A 186 -23.04 -5.84 -5.75
N MET A 187 -22.47 -6.83 -6.45
CA MET A 187 -23.20 -8.06 -6.82
C MET A 187 -23.63 -8.86 -5.59
N ASP A 188 -22.76 -8.95 -4.58
CA ASP A 188 -23.03 -9.65 -3.31
C ASP A 188 -24.07 -8.94 -2.42
N SER A 189 -24.36 -7.66 -2.68
CA SER A 189 -25.20 -6.80 -1.82
C SER A 189 -26.60 -7.36 -1.57
N SER A 190 -27.25 -7.95 -2.58
CA SER A 190 -28.63 -8.45 -2.49
C SER A 190 -28.81 -9.58 -1.46
N VAL A 191 -27.76 -10.36 -1.22
CA VAL A 191 -27.74 -11.51 -0.31
C VAL A 191 -27.04 -11.13 1.01
N CYS A 192 -25.84 -10.56 0.94
CA CYS A 192 -24.98 -10.37 2.11
C CYS A 192 -25.41 -9.17 2.97
N ALA A 193 -25.92 -8.08 2.38
CA ALA A 193 -26.27 -6.88 3.13
C ALA A 193 -27.45 -7.10 4.10
N LYS A 194 -28.34 -8.05 3.80
CA LYS A 194 -29.44 -8.41 4.72
C LYS A 194 -28.94 -9.11 5.99
N ILE A 195 -27.85 -9.87 5.86
CA ILE A 195 -27.24 -10.62 6.94
C ILE A 195 -26.35 -9.70 7.81
N SER A 196 -25.66 -8.75 7.17
CA SER A 196 -24.75 -7.82 7.87
C SER A 196 -25.48 -6.90 8.86
N VAL A 197 -26.69 -6.42 8.52
CA VAL A 197 -27.51 -5.54 9.37
C VAL A 197 -27.96 -6.22 10.68
N GLY A 198 -28.03 -7.55 10.70
CA GLY A 198 -28.42 -8.31 11.89
C GLY A 198 -27.29 -8.63 12.87
N MET A 199 -26.02 -8.36 12.53
CA MET A 199 -24.88 -8.71 13.39
C MET A 199 -24.52 -7.56 14.34
N PRO A 200 -24.53 -7.77 15.66
CA PRO A 200 -24.12 -6.74 16.61
C PRO A 200 -22.62 -6.40 16.42
N PRO A 201 -22.22 -5.12 16.54
CA PRO A 201 -20.83 -4.72 16.42
C PRO A 201 -19.97 -5.37 17.52
N ASN A 202 -18.85 -5.98 17.12
CA ASN A 202 -17.94 -6.67 18.02
C ASN A 202 -16.98 -5.67 18.70
N ASN A 203 -17.48 -4.98 19.73
CA ASN A 203 -16.80 -3.86 20.40
C ASN A 203 -15.73 -4.30 21.41
N LYS A 204 -14.82 -5.19 21.03
CA LYS A 204 -13.68 -5.57 21.88
C LYS A 204 -12.58 -4.51 21.80
N PHE A 205 -12.03 -4.11 22.94
CA PHE A 205 -10.92 -3.14 22.99
C PHE A 205 -9.73 -3.55 22.10
N SER A 206 -9.43 -4.86 22.03
CA SER A 206 -8.39 -5.42 21.17
C SER A 206 -8.59 -5.09 19.68
N ASN A 207 -9.84 -4.97 19.22
CA ASN A 207 -10.16 -4.70 17.82
C ASN A 207 -9.75 -3.27 17.44
N TYR A 208 -9.82 -2.31 18.36
CA TYR A 208 -9.37 -0.94 18.10
C TYR A 208 -7.85 -0.85 17.91
N PHE A 209 -7.06 -1.61 18.70
CA PHE A 209 -5.61 -1.63 18.54
C PHE A 209 -5.18 -2.30 17.22
N LEU A 210 -5.83 -3.39 16.84
CA LEU A 210 -5.61 -4.06 15.56
C LEU A 210 -6.02 -3.19 14.36
N ALA A 211 -7.15 -2.49 14.48
CA ALA A 211 -7.59 -1.53 13.48
C ALA A 211 -6.58 -0.39 13.31
N LEU A 212 -6.09 0.18 14.42
CA LEU A 212 -5.08 1.24 14.39
C LEU A 212 -3.80 0.78 13.68
N GLY A 213 -3.30 -0.42 13.99
CA GLY A 213 -2.14 -1.00 13.30
C GLY A 213 -2.36 -1.15 11.80
N THR A 214 -3.55 -1.59 11.39
CA THR A 214 -3.92 -1.74 9.97
C THR A 214 -4.02 -0.38 9.27
N PHE A 215 -4.58 0.64 9.93
CA PHE A 215 -4.61 1.99 9.39
C PHE A 215 -3.20 2.56 9.21
N LEU A 216 -2.33 2.43 10.22
CA LEU A 216 -0.94 2.89 10.15
C LEU A 216 -0.15 2.19 9.04
N PHE A 217 -0.31 0.87 8.91
CA PHE A 217 0.28 0.08 7.83
C PHE A 217 -0.16 0.59 6.45
N SER A 218 -1.45 0.88 6.28
CA SER A 218 -2.03 1.28 4.99
C SER A 218 -1.56 2.64 4.48
N TYR A 219 -1.00 3.47 5.36
CA TYR A 219 -0.42 4.78 5.05
C TYR A 219 1.11 4.83 5.28
N GLY A 220 1.75 3.69 5.55
CA GLY A 220 3.16 3.58 5.92
C GLY A 220 4.14 3.51 4.74
N GLY A 221 4.32 4.63 4.02
CA GLY A 221 5.23 4.72 2.84
C GLY A 221 6.49 5.58 3.04
N HIS A 222 6.54 6.36 4.13
CA HIS A 222 7.54 7.42 4.35
C HIS A 222 9.01 7.02 4.20
N PRO A 223 9.46 5.82 4.60
CA PRO A 223 10.85 5.41 4.42
C PRO A 223 11.35 5.51 2.97
N GLY A 224 10.47 5.28 1.98
CA GLY A 224 10.84 5.31 0.56
C GLY A 224 10.75 6.69 -0.09
N PHE A 225 9.99 7.64 0.50
CA PHE A 225 9.68 8.91 -0.14
C PHE A 225 10.92 9.76 -0.46
N PRO A 226 11.92 9.93 0.44
CA PRO A 226 13.13 10.69 0.13
C PRO A 226 13.95 10.09 -1.02
N THR A 227 13.97 8.75 -1.13
CA THR A 227 14.65 8.05 -2.23
C THR A 227 13.95 8.31 -3.55
N ILE A 228 12.63 8.13 -3.61
CA ILE A 228 11.83 8.44 -4.81
C ILE A 228 11.99 9.90 -5.21
N GLN A 229 11.99 10.82 -4.22
CA GLN A 229 12.20 12.24 -4.45
C GLN A 229 13.60 12.57 -4.98
N HIS A 230 14.63 11.88 -4.49
CA HIS A 230 16.01 12.07 -4.93
C HIS A 230 16.16 11.79 -6.43
N ASP A 231 15.41 10.80 -6.93
CA ASP A 231 15.42 10.35 -8.33
C ASP A 231 14.49 11.18 -9.23
N MET A 232 13.78 12.18 -8.69
CA MET A 232 12.98 13.09 -9.50
C MET A 232 13.85 14.02 -10.35
N LYS A 233 13.40 14.28 -11.58
CA LYS A 233 13.97 15.34 -12.44
C LYS A 233 13.85 16.73 -11.77
N LYS A 234 12.70 16.99 -11.13
CA LYS A 234 12.41 18.23 -10.39
C LYS A 234 11.96 17.91 -8.96
N PRO A 235 12.88 17.71 -7.99
CA PRO A 235 12.52 17.34 -6.61
C PRO A 235 11.60 18.33 -5.89
N LYS A 236 11.55 19.60 -6.34
CA LYS A 236 10.63 20.63 -5.82
C LYS A 236 9.16 20.31 -6.08
N GLU A 237 8.87 19.48 -7.08
CA GLU A 237 7.51 19.08 -7.46
C GLU A 237 7.01 17.88 -6.65
N PHE A 238 7.81 17.32 -5.75
CA PHE A 238 7.41 16.21 -4.88
C PHE A 238 6.13 16.51 -4.08
N THR A 239 5.96 17.75 -3.61
CA THR A 239 4.72 18.17 -2.94
C THR A 239 3.48 17.95 -3.81
N LYS A 240 3.57 18.26 -5.11
CA LYS A 240 2.46 18.05 -6.06
C LYS A 240 2.19 16.55 -6.23
N ALA A 241 3.25 15.76 -6.41
CA ALA A 241 3.16 14.30 -6.53
C ALA A 241 2.51 13.65 -5.29
N SER A 242 2.93 14.06 -4.09
CA SER A 242 2.39 13.58 -2.82
C SER A 242 0.91 13.92 -2.67
N ILE A 243 0.50 15.17 -2.91
CA ILE A 243 -0.91 15.57 -2.78
C ILE A 243 -1.80 14.76 -3.73
N ILE A 244 -1.42 14.65 -5.00
CA ILE A 244 -2.18 13.88 -5.99
C ILE A 244 -2.23 12.40 -5.63
N ALA A 245 -1.12 11.81 -5.16
CA ALA A 245 -1.10 10.42 -4.75
C ALA A 245 -2.04 10.12 -3.57
N PHE A 246 -2.04 10.94 -2.52
CA PHE A 246 -2.95 10.77 -1.39
C PHE A 246 -4.41 11.03 -1.75
N LEU A 247 -4.70 11.93 -2.70
CA LEU A 247 -6.05 12.09 -3.24
C LEU A 247 -6.53 10.83 -3.98
N ILE A 248 -5.68 10.26 -4.85
CA ILE A 248 -5.99 9.01 -5.56
C ILE A 248 -6.20 7.88 -4.56
N LEU A 249 -5.32 7.74 -3.57
CA LEU A 249 -5.45 6.71 -2.52
C LEU A 249 -6.77 6.85 -1.76
N SER A 250 -7.15 8.06 -1.37
CA SER A 250 -8.44 8.31 -0.72
C SER A 250 -9.62 7.88 -1.59
N MET A 251 -9.59 8.19 -2.89
CA MET A 251 -10.61 7.77 -3.87
C MET A 251 -10.65 6.25 -4.07
N LEU A 252 -9.54 5.54 -3.91
CA LEU A 252 -9.50 4.08 -4.00
C LEU A 252 -9.94 3.42 -2.68
N TYR A 253 -9.58 4.01 -1.54
CA TYR A 253 -9.77 3.40 -0.22
C TYR A 253 -11.20 3.58 0.31
N LEU A 254 -11.75 4.79 0.22
CA LEU A 254 -13.06 5.11 0.81
C LEU A 254 -14.20 4.26 0.24
N PRO A 255 -14.34 4.07 -1.09
CA PRO A 255 -15.43 3.25 -1.64
C PRO A 255 -15.34 1.79 -1.17
N VAL A 256 -14.14 1.22 -1.15
CA VAL A 256 -13.91 -0.17 -0.73
C VAL A 256 -14.23 -0.35 0.75
N CYS A 257 -13.84 0.60 1.61
CA CYS A 257 -14.19 0.60 3.03
C CYS A 257 -15.70 0.68 3.27
N ILE A 258 -16.39 1.60 2.59
CA ILE A 258 -17.83 1.82 2.75
C ILE A 258 -18.60 0.59 2.26
N LEU A 259 -18.31 0.11 1.06
CA LEU A 259 -18.98 -1.05 0.47
C LEU A 259 -18.70 -2.32 1.28
N GLY A 260 -17.44 -2.55 1.68
CA GLY A 260 -17.07 -3.70 2.50
C GLY A 260 -17.81 -3.73 3.83
N TYR A 261 -17.96 -2.57 4.48
CA TYR A 261 -18.72 -2.46 5.73
C TYR A 261 -20.21 -2.74 5.52
N ILE A 262 -20.84 -2.09 4.53
CA ILE A 262 -22.30 -2.21 4.31
C ILE A 262 -22.68 -3.64 3.90
N VAL A 263 -21.93 -4.24 2.97
CA VAL A 263 -22.30 -5.53 2.37
C VAL A 263 -21.90 -6.70 3.24
N TYR A 264 -20.68 -6.71 3.80
CA TYR A 264 -20.19 -7.87 4.56
C TYR A 264 -20.27 -7.67 6.08
N GLY A 265 -20.08 -6.44 6.57
CA GLY A 265 -20.07 -6.14 8.01
C GLY A 265 -19.17 -7.09 8.79
N ASN A 266 -19.64 -7.61 9.92
CA ASN A 266 -18.87 -8.54 10.77
C ASN A 266 -18.54 -9.89 10.12
N SER A 267 -19.09 -10.21 8.93
CA SER A 267 -18.75 -11.42 8.17
C SER A 267 -17.54 -11.25 7.24
N LEU A 268 -16.97 -10.04 7.15
CA LEU A 268 -15.76 -9.80 6.38
C LEU A 268 -14.59 -10.59 6.98
N ARG A 269 -13.89 -11.34 6.13
CA ARG A 269 -12.72 -12.14 6.51
C ARG A 269 -11.51 -11.24 6.74
N GLU A 270 -10.33 -11.82 6.91
CA GLU A 270 -9.06 -11.07 7.07
C GLU A 270 -8.87 -9.98 5.99
N SER A 271 -9.46 -10.16 4.80
CA SER A 271 -9.35 -9.24 3.69
C SER A 271 -10.64 -9.21 2.86
N ILE A 272 -10.92 -8.08 2.19
CA ILE A 272 -12.11 -7.96 1.32
C ILE A 272 -12.03 -8.91 0.12
N MET A 273 -10.84 -9.13 -0.42
CA MET A 273 -10.61 -10.06 -1.53
C MET A 273 -11.04 -11.49 -1.17
N ASN A 274 -10.80 -11.90 0.09
CA ASN A 274 -11.19 -13.22 0.57
C ASN A 274 -12.69 -13.34 0.88
N SER A 275 -13.40 -12.21 0.92
CA SER A 275 -14.81 -12.12 1.32
C SER A 275 -15.76 -12.09 0.11
N ILE A 276 -15.31 -11.57 -1.03
CA ILE A 276 -16.09 -11.55 -2.27
C ILE A 276 -16.46 -12.96 -2.70
N GLN A 277 -17.76 -13.18 -2.90
CA GLN A 277 -18.27 -14.47 -3.36
C GLN A 277 -18.33 -14.48 -4.89
N ASN A 278 -17.46 -15.26 -5.53
CA ASN A 278 -17.62 -15.50 -6.96
C ASN A 278 -18.91 -16.31 -7.19
N VAL A 279 -19.82 -15.78 -8.01
CA VAL A 279 -21.05 -16.47 -8.45
C VAL A 279 -20.73 -17.84 -9.06
N TRP A 280 -19.62 -17.95 -9.79
CA TRP A 280 -19.09 -19.23 -10.29
C TRP A 280 -18.70 -20.21 -9.18
N ILE A 281 -18.06 -19.74 -8.11
CA ILE A 281 -17.70 -20.58 -6.95
C ILE A 281 -18.95 -20.97 -6.15
N GLN A 282 -19.95 -20.10 -6.06
CA GLN A 282 -21.26 -20.46 -5.51
C GLN A 282 -21.94 -21.53 -6.38
N HIS A 283 -21.88 -21.42 -7.71
CA HIS A 283 -22.43 -22.44 -8.61
C HIS A 283 -21.72 -23.79 -8.53
N VAL A 284 -20.39 -23.80 -8.43
CA VAL A 284 -19.61 -25.04 -8.22
C VAL A 284 -19.91 -25.65 -6.85
N ARG A 285 -19.93 -24.84 -5.77
CA ARG A 285 -20.22 -25.32 -4.41
C ARG A 285 -21.66 -25.79 -4.24
N ASN A 286 -22.62 -25.11 -4.88
CA ASN A 286 -24.02 -25.55 -4.90
C ASN A 286 -24.18 -26.82 -5.73
N LYS A 287 -23.50 -26.96 -6.89
CA LYS A 287 -23.47 -28.23 -7.64
C LYS A 287 -22.94 -29.39 -6.80
N GLN A 288 -21.89 -29.17 -6.00
CA GLN A 288 -21.35 -30.20 -5.10
C GLN A 288 -22.36 -30.63 -4.03
N ASN A 289 -23.15 -29.69 -3.50
CA ASN A 289 -24.18 -29.98 -2.50
C ASN A 289 -25.41 -30.71 -3.07
N TYR A 290 -25.67 -30.63 -4.38
CA TYR A 290 -26.72 -31.43 -5.04
C TYR A 290 -26.28 -32.86 -5.39
N ILE A 291 -24.99 -33.19 -5.26
CA ILE A 291 -24.46 -34.55 -5.51
C ILE A 291 -24.38 -35.37 -4.20
N LEU A 292 -24.61 -34.73 -3.04
CA LEU A 292 -24.58 -35.35 -1.71
C LEU A 292 -25.97 -35.43 -1.04
N ILE A 293 -27.04 -35.41 -1.82
CA ILE A 293 -28.40 -35.76 -1.37
C ILE A 293 -28.94 -36.86 -2.27
#